data_AF-A0A3D4HRE7-F1
#
_entry.id   AF-A0A3D4HRE7-F1
#
_cell.length_a   1.000
_cell.length_b   1.000
_cell.length_c   1.000
_cell.angle_alpha   90.00
_cell.angle_beta   90.00
_cell.angle_gamma   90.00
#
_symmetry.space_group_name_H-M   'P 1'
#
loop_
_entity.id
_entity.type
_entity.pdbx_description
1 polymer ?
#
loop_
_entity_poly.entity_id
_entity_poly.type
_entity_poly.pdbx_seq_one_letter_code
_entity_poly.pdbx_strand_id
1 'polypeptide(L)'
;SVQRVSGQLSDHYDPRTKVLRLSDSVYGEASVAAIGVAAHECGHAIQHDKAYIPLKVRAAFVPVANFGASLSIPLILIGVIFARSQFLINLGIWLFSLAVIFQLITLPVEFNASRRAVARLGETGILYGDEIKATKKVLGAAALTYVAGTAASLLQLLRLVLLFGGGRDRD
;
A
#
# COMPACT_ATOMS: atom_id res chain seq x y z
N SER A 1 -6.73 -18.45 -11.11
CA SER A 1 -5.64 -19.08 -11.88
C SER A 1 -4.33 -18.39 -11.55
N VAL A 2 -3.18 -18.97 -11.89
CA VAL A 2 -1.86 -18.36 -11.68
C VAL A 2 -1.26 -18.04 -13.06
N GLN A 3 -0.68 -16.85 -13.21
CA GLN A 3 -0.06 -16.39 -14.46
C GLN A 3 1.32 -15.82 -14.17
N ARG A 4 2.24 -16.08 -15.09
CA ARG A 4 3.57 -15.44 -15.10
C ARG A 4 3.46 -14.06 -15.75
N VAL A 5 4.10 -13.07 -15.15
CA VAL A 5 4.23 -11.72 -15.73
C VAL A 5 5.70 -11.31 -15.80
N SER A 6 6.04 -10.54 -16.83
CA SER A 6 7.40 -10.04 -17.01
C SER A 6 7.76 -9.01 -15.93
N GLY A 7 9.05 -8.98 -15.57
CA GLY A 7 9.62 -7.95 -14.70
C GLY A 7 9.93 -8.44 -13.28
N GLN A 8 10.20 -7.50 -12.38
CA GLN A 8 10.52 -7.73 -10.97
C GLN A 8 9.55 -6.92 -10.09
N LEU A 9 9.14 -7.49 -8.95
CA LEU A 9 8.24 -6.84 -7.98
C LEU A 9 6.88 -6.43 -8.58
N SER A 10 6.43 -7.13 -9.62
CA SER A 10 5.13 -6.94 -10.28
C SER A 10 4.07 -7.94 -9.80
N ASP A 11 4.40 -8.69 -8.75
CA ASP A 11 3.55 -9.69 -8.12
C ASP A 11 2.29 -9.06 -7.54
N HIS A 12 1.12 -9.56 -7.93
CA HIS A 12 -0.15 -9.12 -7.35
C HIS A 12 -1.29 -10.12 -7.60
N TYR A 13 -2.24 -10.16 -6.67
CA TYR A 13 -3.56 -10.73 -6.89
C TYR A 13 -4.53 -9.70 -7.50
N ASP A 14 -5.18 -10.05 -8.61
CA ASP A 14 -6.23 -9.26 -9.24
C ASP A 14 -7.63 -9.81 -8.89
N PRO A 15 -8.44 -9.09 -8.08
CA PRO A 15 -9.76 -9.54 -7.68
C PRO A 15 -10.78 -9.53 -8.83
N ARG A 16 -10.57 -8.75 -9.89
CA ARG A 16 -11.50 -8.64 -11.02
C ARG A 16 -11.44 -9.87 -11.91
N THR A 17 -10.22 -10.32 -12.20
CA THR A 17 -9.95 -11.50 -13.03
C THR A 17 -9.73 -12.76 -12.21
N LYS A 18 -9.60 -12.64 -10.87
CA LYS A 18 -9.27 -13.73 -9.93
C LYS A 18 -7.99 -14.47 -10.34
N VAL A 19 -7.01 -13.69 -10.81
CA VAL A 19 -5.71 -14.18 -11.25
C VAL A 19 -4.64 -13.75 -10.26
N LEU A 20 -3.79 -14.69 -9.88
CA LEU A 20 -2.55 -14.42 -9.17
C LEU A 20 -1.45 -14.24 -10.22
N ARG A 21 -0.87 -13.04 -10.30
CA ARG A 21 0.22 -12.74 -11.23
C ARG A 21 1.51 -12.74 -10.46
N LEU A 22 2.46 -13.57 -10.89
CA LEU A 22 3.79 -13.67 -10.26
C LEU A 22 4.86 -13.27 -11.28
N SER A 23 5.81 -12.47 -10.82
CA SER A 23 6.94 -11.99 -11.58
C SER A 23 7.90 -13.11 -11.96
N ASP A 24 8.79 -12.87 -12.92
CA ASP A 24 9.81 -13.83 -13.33
C ASP A 24 10.69 -14.29 -12.15
N SER A 25 10.97 -13.38 -11.22
CA SER A 25 11.72 -13.63 -9.99
C SER A 25 10.98 -14.45 -8.92
N VAL A 26 9.71 -14.79 -9.14
CA VAL A 26 8.87 -15.51 -8.17
C VAL A 26 8.25 -16.75 -8.77
N TYR A 27 7.68 -16.69 -9.97
CA TYR A 27 6.85 -17.76 -10.55
C TYR A 27 7.57 -19.12 -10.64
N GLY A 28 8.89 -19.13 -10.86
CA GLY A 28 9.69 -20.35 -11.02
C GLY A 28 10.78 -20.54 -9.96
N GLU A 29 10.83 -19.70 -8.93
CA GLU A 29 11.94 -19.67 -7.97
C GLU A 29 11.57 -20.39 -6.66
N ALA A 30 12.43 -21.32 -6.24
CA ALA A 30 12.25 -22.11 -5.02
C ALA A 30 12.95 -21.49 -3.79
N SER A 31 12.95 -20.16 -3.69
CA SER A 31 13.55 -19.45 -2.56
C SER A 31 12.50 -19.10 -1.49
N VAL A 32 12.93 -19.01 -0.23
CA VAL A 32 12.08 -18.57 0.90
C VAL A 32 11.38 -17.23 0.61
N ALA A 33 12.08 -16.30 -0.05
CA ALA A 33 11.52 -15.01 -0.43
C ALA A 33 10.44 -15.15 -1.52
N ALA A 34 10.71 -15.89 -2.59
CA ALA A 34 9.76 -16.13 -3.67
C ALA A 34 8.49 -16.84 -3.16
N ILE A 35 8.66 -17.91 -2.38
CA ILE A 35 7.56 -18.64 -1.74
C ILE A 35 6.76 -17.72 -0.81
N GLY A 36 7.46 -16.87 -0.04
CA GLY A 36 6.83 -15.86 0.83
C GLY A 36 5.97 -14.86 0.06
N VAL A 37 6.49 -14.30 -1.04
CA VAL A 37 5.75 -13.34 -1.89
C VAL A 37 4.55 -14.02 -2.55
N ALA A 38 4.71 -15.22 -3.13
CA ALA A 38 3.60 -15.97 -3.70
C ALA A 38 2.51 -16.27 -2.66
N ALA A 39 2.91 -16.64 -1.43
CA ALA A 39 1.98 -16.86 -0.33
C ALA A 39 1.29 -15.56 0.14
N HIS A 40 1.98 -14.41 0.10
CA HIS A 40 1.39 -13.10 0.39
C HIS A 40 0.27 -12.76 -0.59
N GLU A 41 0.50 -12.99 -1.89
CA GLU A 41 -0.54 -12.81 -2.91
C GLU A 41 -1.72 -13.78 -2.73
N CYS A 42 -1.44 -15.03 -2.34
CA CYS A 42 -2.49 -15.96 -1.90
C CYS A 42 -3.26 -15.42 -0.67
N GLY A 43 -2.58 -14.70 0.22
CA GLY A 43 -3.18 -13.97 1.33
C GLY A 43 -4.23 -12.96 0.88
N HIS A 44 -3.94 -12.16 -0.16
CA HIS A 44 -4.91 -11.26 -0.78
C HIS A 44 -6.08 -12.00 -1.44
N ALA A 45 -5.82 -13.13 -2.11
CA ALA A 45 -6.87 -13.98 -2.65
C ALA A 45 -7.81 -14.50 -1.55
N ILE A 46 -7.27 -14.91 -0.40
CA ILE A 46 -8.05 -15.36 0.76
C ILE A 46 -8.84 -14.19 1.38
N GLN A 47 -8.26 -12.99 1.48
CA GLN A 47 -8.98 -11.81 1.94
C GLN A 47 -10.18 -11.50 1.05
N HIS A 48 -10.00 -11.61 -0.27
CA HIS A 48 -11.07 -11.40 -1.23
C HIS A 48 -12.18 -12.45 -1.08
N ASP A 49 -11.81 -13.74 -1.01
CA ASP A 49 -12.76 -14.85 -0.77
C ASP A 49 -13.56 -14.67 0.54
N LYS A 50 -12.88 -14.26 1.61
CA LYS A 50 -13.50 -14.02 2.92
C LYS A 50 -14.17 -12.66 3.06
N ALA A 51 -14.33 -11.91 1.97
CA ALA A 51 -14.99 -10.61 1.97
C ALA A 51 -14.41 -9.63 3.01
N TYR A 52 -13.08 -9.69 3.26
CA TYR A 52 -12.41 -8.92 4.29
C TYR A 52 -12.65 -7.41 4.10
N ILE A 53 -13.34 -6.80 5.06
CA ILE A 53 -13.87 -5.43 4.94
C ILE A 53 -12.78 -4.40 4.59
N PRO A 54 -11.60 -4.38 5.26
CA PRO A 54 -10.55 -3.42 4.91
C PRO A 54 -10.07 -3.52 3.45
N LEU A 55 -10.07 -4.72 2.84
CA LEU A 55 -9.72 -4.88 1.43
C LEU A 55 -10.78 -4.22 0.52
N LYS A 56 -12.06 -4.35 0.85
CA LYS A 56 -13.16 -3.69 0.11
C LYS A 56 -13.08 -2.18 0.23
N VAL A 57 -12.82 -1.67 1.44
CA VAL A 57 -12.65 -0.23 1.70
C VAL A 57 -11.46 0.31 0.91
N ARG A 58 -10.30 -0.37 0.95
CA ARG A 58 -9.13 -0.03 0.13
C ARG A 58 -9.51 0.09 -1.34
N ALA A 59 -10.14 -0.94 -1.91
CA ALA A 59 -10.50 -0.98 -3.32
C ALA A 59 -11.46 0.14 -3.72
N ALA A 60 -12.46 0.45 -2.88
CA ALA A 60 -13.41 1.53 -3.12
C ALA A 60 -12.76 2.93 -3.01
N PHE A 61 -11.71 3.07 -2.20
CA PHE A 61 -11.05 4.35 -1.97
C PHE A 61 -9.95 4.68 -3.00
N VAL A 62 -9.46 3.70 -3.76
CA VAL A 62 -8.46 3.89 -4.84
C VAL A 62 -8.75 5.11 -5.75
N PRO A 63 -9.95 5.28 -6.35
CA PRO A 63 -10.21 6.42 -7.23
C PRO A 63 -10.10 7.77 -6.50
N VAL A 64 -10.56 7.84 -5.24
CA VAL A 64 -10.49 9.04 -4.40
C VAL A 64 -9.04 9.38 -4.07
N ALA A 65 -8.25 8.37 -3.71
CA ALA A 65 -6.82 8.51 -3.42
C ALA A 65 -6.03 8.98 -4.66
N ASN A 66 -6.29 8.38 -5.83
CA ASN A 66 -5.63 8.75 -7.07
C ASN A 66 -5.96 10.18 -7.48
N PHE A 67 -7.24 10.56 -7.39
CA PHE A 67 -7.66 11.94 -7.65
C PHE A 67 -6.95 12.92 -6.71
N GLY A 68 -6.99 12.65 -5.39
CA GLY A 68 -6.32 13.47 -4.38
C GLY A 68 -4.83 13.62 -4.64
N ALA A 69 -4.12 12.49 -4.83
CA ALA A 69 -2.68 12.48 -5.06
C ALA A 69 -2.26 13.19 -6.36
N SER A 70 -3.03 13.02 -7.45
CA SER A 70 -2.72 13.62 -8.75
C SER A 70 -2.83 15.15 -8.75
N LEU A 71 -3.76 15.70 -7.96
CA LEU A 71 -4.03 17.13 -7.91
C LEU A 71 -3.35 17.85 -6.74
N SER A 72 -2.98 17.14 -5.67
CA SER A 72 -2.50 17.78 -4.45
C SER A 72 -1.26 18.63 -4.66
N ILE A 73 -0.19 18.07 -5.24
CA ILE A 73 1.08 18.78 -5.42
C ILE A 73 0.94 19.92 -6.45
N PRO A 74 0.33 19.72 -7.64
CA PRO A 74 0.09 20.83 -8.57
C PRO A 74 -0.70 21.98 -7.94
N LEU A 75 -1.75 21.71 -7.17
CA LEU A 75 -2.55 22.76 -6.53
C LEU A 75 -1.78 23.52 -5.45
N ILE A 76 -1.00 22.81 -4.63
CA ILE A 76 -0.11 23.45 -3.65
C ILE A 76 0.90 24.36 -4.37
N LEU A 77 1.53 23.87 -5.44
CA LEU A 77 2.53 24.64 -6.19
C LEU A 77 1.92 25.87 -6.87
N ILE A 78 0.77 25.73 -7.55
CA ILE A 78 0.07 26.85 -8.17
C ILE A 78 -0.33 27.88 -7.10
N GLY A 79 -0.86 27.40 -5.97
CA GLY A 79 -1.21 28.26 -4.84
C GLY A 79 -0.03 29.04 -4.29
N VAL A 80 1.14 28.42 -4.17
CA VAL A 80 2.38 29.07 -3.71
C VAL A 80 2.95 30.05 -4.75
N ILE A 81 2.98 29.68 -6.03
CA ILE A 81 3.68 30.42 -7.09
C ILE A 81 2.86 31.61 -7.61
N PHE A 82 1.59 31.40 -7.94
CA PHE A 82 0.85 32.37 -8.78
C PHE A 82 0.01 33.38 -8.01
N ALA A 83 -0.29 33.15 -6.73
CA ALA A 83 -1.19 34.04 -6.00
C ALA A 83 -1.03 34.06 -4.47
N ARG A 84 -0.14 33.25 -3.88
CA ARG A 84 -0.22 32.88 -2.45
C ARG A 84 -1.66 32.57 -2.04
N SER A 85 -2.40 31.90 -2.93
CA SER A 85 -3.82 31.63 -2.71
C SER A 85 -3.93 30.58 -1.63
N GLN A 86 -4.26 31.05 -0.43
CA GLN A 86 -4.46 30.20 0.74
C GLN A 86 -5.54 29.15 0.49
N PHE A 87 -6.55 29.49 -0.30
CA PHE A 87 -7.58 28.55 -0.74
C PHE A 87 -7.00 27.38 -1.53
N LEU A 88 -6.20 27.65 -2.57
CA LEU A 88 -5.61 26.58 -3.42
C LEU A 88 -4.63 25.71 -2.63
N ILE A 89 -3.85 26.31 -1.73
CA ILE A 89 -2.92 25.57 -0.87
C ILE A 89 -3.69 24.66 0.09
N ASN A 90 -4.70 25.18 0.78
CA ASN A 90 -5.53 24.40 1.69
C ASN A 90 -6.26 23.27 0.96
N LEU A 91 -6.79 23.53 -0.24
CA LEU A 91 -7.42 22.51 -1.07
C LEU A 91 -6.43 21.41 -1.45
N GLY A 92 -5.21 21.79 -1.86
CA GLY A 92 -4.15 20.82 -2.17
C GLY A 92 -3.70 20.00 -0.96
N ILE A 93 -3.63 20.58 0.24
CA ILE A 93 -3.36 19.85 1.50
C ILE A 93 -4.49 18.88 1.83
N TRP A 94 -5.74 19.31 1.68
CA TRP A 94 -6.92 18.45 1.84
C TRP A 94 -6.85 17.25 0.88
N LEU A 95 -6.53 17.48 -0.39
CA LEU A 95 -6.37 16.41 -1.37
C LEU A 95 -5.18 15.48 -1.05
N PHE A 96 -4.08 16.02 -0.52
CA PHE A 96 -2.96 15.21 -0.05
C PHE A 96 -3.35 14.31 1.13
N SER A 97 -4.22 14.79 2.03
CA SER A 97 -4.71 13.99 3.15
C SER A 97 -5.47 12.75 2.70
N LEU A 98 -6.15 12.77 1.54
CA LEU A 98 -6.77 11.59 0.95
C LEU A 98 -5.73 10.50 0.61
N ALA A 99 -4.57 10.89 0.08
CA ALA A 99 -3.49 9.95 -0.20
C ALA A 99 -2.93 9.33 1.09
N VAL A 100 -2.81 10.11 2.17
CA VAL A 100 -2.39 9.62 3.49
C VAL A 100 -3.42 8.66 4.08
N ILE A 101 -4.71 8.98 4.00
CA ILE A 101 -5.80 8.10 4.43
C ILE A 101 -5.75 6.76 3.68
N PHE A 102 -5.49 6.78 2.38
CA PHE A 102 -5.36 5.55 1.59
C PHE A 102 -4.20 4.66 2.08
N GLN A 103 -3.07 5.24 2.46
CA GLN A 103 -1.95 4.49 3.02
C GLN A 103 -2.33 3.86 4.36
N LEU A 104 -3.02 4.60 5.24
CA LEU A 104 -3.55 4.08 6.51
C LEU A 104 -4.55 2.94 6.31
N ILE A 105 -5.44 3.03 5.32
CA ILE A 105 -6.39 1.95 4.95
C ILE A 105 -5.63 0.73 4.40
N THR A 106 -4.52 0.94 3.69
CA THR A 106 -3.74 -0.12 3.05
C THR A 106 -2.95 -0.95 4.06
N LEU A 107 -2.37 -0.33 5.09
CA LEU A 107 -1.58 -1.03 6.12
C LEU A 107 -2.25 -2.29 6.71
N PRO A 108 -3.49 -2.24 7.26
CA PRO A 108 -4.13 -3.41 7.84
C PRO A 108 -4.44 -4.50 6.80
N VAL A 109 -4.56 -4.15 5.52
CA VAL A 109 -4.72 -5.12 4.43
C VAL A 109 -3.42 -5.89 4.22
N GLU A 110 -2.29 -5.19 4.10
CA GLU A 110 -0.98 -5.80 3.88
C GLU A 110 -0.55 -6.68 5.07
N PHE A 111 -0.68 -6.18 6.30
CA PHE A 111 -0.34 -6.98 7.50
C PHE A 111 -1.20 -8.23 7.64
N ASN A 112 -2.49 -8.14 7.30
CA ASN A 112 -3.38 -9.29 7.36
C ASN A 112 -3.07 -10.32 6.27
N ALA A 113 -2.70 -9.88 5.07
CA ALA A 113 -2.27 -10.77 3.99
C ALA A 113 -1.00 -11.53 4.38
N SER A 114 0.03 -10.83 4.88
CA SER A 114 1.27 -11.48 5.35
C SER A 114 1.03 -12.46 6.50
N ARG A 115 0.14 -12.13 7.44
CA ARG A 115 -0.21 -13.04 8.54
C ARG A 115 -0.87 -14.33 8.03
N ARG A 116 -1.76 -14.23 7.05
CA ARG A 116 -2.39 -15.38 6.41
C ARG A 116 -1.39 -16.20 5.61
N ALA A 117 -0.47 -15.54 4.91
CA ALA A 117 0.59 -16.19 4.16
C ALA A 117 1.45 -17.08 5.05
N VAL A 118 1.98 -16.53 6.16
CA VAL A 118 2.81 -17.29 7.11
C VAL A 118 2.03 -18.45 7.74
N ALA A 119 0.77 -18.23 8.13
CA ALA A 119 -0.07 -19.29 8.69
C ALA A 119 -0.24 -20.45 7.70
N ARG A 120 -0.56 -20.14 6.43
CA ARG A 120 -0.76 -21.16 5.39
C ARG A 120 0.50 -21.91 5.04
N LEU A 121 1.64 -21.24 4.94
CA LEU A 121 2.92 -21.90 4.68
C LEU A 121 3.30 -22.90 5.79
N GLY A 122 2.98 -22.58 7.04
CA GLY A 122 3.17 -23.50 8.17
C GLY A 122 2.18 -24.67 8.20
N GLU A 123 0.92 -24.44 7.81
CA GLU A 123 -0.12 -25.48 7.76
C GLU A 123 0.10 -26.48 6.61
N THR A 124 0.59 -26.02 5.44
CA THR A 124 0.73 -26.86 4.25
C THR A 124 2.02 -27.68 4.22
N GLY A 125 2.95 -27.46 5.16
CA GLY A 125 4.25 -28.15 5.19
C GLY A 125 5.16 -27.81 3.99
N ILE A 126 4.91 -26.69 3.31
CA ILE A 126 5.75 -26.24 2.18
C ILE A 126 7.10 -25.73 2.70
N LEU A 127 7.10 -25.08 3.87
CA LEU A 127 8.28 -24.57 4.54
C LEU A 127 8.38 -25.16 5.94
N TYR A 128 9.60 -25.41 6.41
CA TYR A 128 9.88 -25.97 7.73
C TYR A 128 10.43 -24.91 8.69
N GLY A 129 10.42 -25.23 10.00
CA GLY A 129 10.75 -24.35 11.13
C GLY A 129 11.55 -23.07 10.86
N ASP A 130 12.77 -23.18 10.34
CA ASP A 130 13.64 -22.02 10.10
C ASP A 130 13.30 -21.24 8.82
N GLU A 131 12.78 -21.89 7.79
CA GLU A 131 12.28 -21.24 6.57
C GLU A 131 11.00 -20.43 6.84
N ILE A 132 10.15 -20.90 7.76
CA ILE A 132 8.97 -20.12 8.22
C ILE A 132 9.44 -18.84 8.95
N LYS A 133 10.45 -18.95 9.83
CA LYS A 133 11.02 -17.77 10.52
C LYS A 133 11.62 -16.79 9.52
N ALA A 134 12.37 -17.30 8.54
CA ALA A 134 12.96 -16.48 7.48
C ALA A 134 11.88 -15.80 6.62
N THR A 135 10.81 -16.51 6.26
CA THR A 135 9.66 -15.93 5.54
C THR A 135 9.00 -14.81 6.34
N LYS A 136 8.77 -15.03 7.64
CA LYS A 136 8.22 -14.00 8.53
C LYS A 136 9.10 -12.76 8.57
N LYS A 137 10.43 -12.93 8.53
CA LYS A 137 11.39 -11.81 8.47
C LYS A 137 11.29 -11.06 7.13
N VAL A 138 11.21 -11.78 6.01
CA VAL A 138 11.07 -11.17 4.66
C VAL A 138 9.76 -10.40 4.55
N LEU A 139 8.63 -11.02 4.89
CA LEU A 139 7.32 -10.37 4.85
C LEU A 139 7.21 -9.23 5.86
N GLY A 140 7.83 -9.38 7.04
CA GLY A 140 7.93 -8.30 8.02
C GLY A 140 8.73 -7.11 7.50
N ALA A 141 9.86 -7.34 6.83
CA ALA A 141 10.66 -6.29 6.21
C ALA A 141 9.88 -5.59 5.09
N ALA A 142 9.14 -6.33 4.25
CA ALA A 142 8.26 -5.75 3.26
C ALA A 142 7.14 -4.91 3.90
N ALA A 143 6.54 -5.37 4.99
CA ALA A 143 5.53 -4.59 5.70
C ALA A 143 6.10 -3.29 6.30
N LEU A 144 7.36 -3.30 6.75
CA LEU A 144 8.03 -2.09 7.24
C LEU A 144 8.20 -1.01 6.16
N THR A 145 8.30 -1.37 4.87
CA THR A 145 8.35 -0.36 3.80
C THR A 145 7.03 0.39 3.66
N TYR A 146 5.89 -0.30 3.80
CA TYR A 146 4.57 0.34 3.87
C TYR A 146 4.44 1.26 5.09
N VAL A 147 4.93 0.82 6.25
CA VAL A 147 4.93 1.64 7.48
C VAL A 147 5.79 2.89 7.28
N ALA A 148 7.00 2.74 6.74
CA ALA A 148 7.90 3.86 6.47
C ALA A 148 7.29 4.86 5.48
N GLY A 149 6.68 4.38 4.40
CA GLY A 149 5.97 5.23 3.44
C GLY A 149 4.81 6.00 4.07
N THR A 150 4.03 5.34 4.93
CA THR A 150 2.93 5.97 5.67
C THR A 150 3.43 7.01 6.67
N ALA A 151 4.51 6.72 7.40
CA ALA A 151 5.13 7.68 8.31
C ALA A 151 5.67 8.89 7.55
N ALA A 152 6.34 8.69 6.41
CA ALA A 152 6.87 9.76 5.59
C ALA A 152 5.75 10.67 5.05
N SER A 153 4.64 10.11 4.59
CA SER A 153 3.50 10.91 4.10
C SER A 153 2.80 11.68 5.22
N LEU A 154 2.67 11.09 6.41
CA LEU A 154 2.14 11.76 7.60
C LEU A 154 3.03 12.95 8.01
N LEU A 155 4.35 12.74 8.05
CA LEU A 155 5.30 13.82 8.35
C LEU A 155 5.25 14.92 7.29
N GLN A 156 5.10 14.55 6.01
CA GLN A 156 4.94 15.52 4.93
C GLN A 156 3.63 16.30 5.05
N LEU A 157 2.53 15.64 5.39
CA LEU A 157 1.24 16.31 5.63
C LEU A 157 1.36 17.29 6.80
N LEU A 158 1.93 16.84 7.92
CA LEU A 158 2.20 17.68 9.09
C LEU A 158 3.04 18.90 8.70
N ARG A 159 4.12 18.70 7.94
CA ARG A 159 4.97 19.78 7.44
C ARG A 159 4.17 20.79 6.62
N LEU A 160 3.32 20.33 5.69
CA LEU A 160 2.50 21.21 4.87
C LEU A 160 1.49 22.01 5.71
N VAL A 161 0.86 21.38 6.70
CA VAL A 161 -0.05 22.05 7.63
C VAL A 161 0.68 23.07 8.50
N LEU A 162 1.90 22.79 8.97
CA LEU A 162 2.68 23.74 9.77
C LEU A 162 3.16 24.94 8.94
N LEU A 163 3.55 24.71 7.68
CA LEU A 163 4.03 25.77 6.79
C LEU A 163 2.90 26.65 6.24
N PHE A 164 1.75 26.06 5.96
CA PHE A 164 0.70 26.70 5.18
C PHE A 164 -0.70 26.62 5.80
N GLY A 165 -0.93 25.84 6.86
CA GLY A 165 -2.27 25.71 7.48
C GLY A 165 -2.65 26.91 8.36
N GLY A 166 -1.67 27.68 8.83
CA GLY A 166 -1.89 28.93 9.55
C GLY A 166 -2.09 30.11 8.60
N GLY A 167 -3.29 30.26 8.06
CA GLY A 167 -3.71 31.53 7.50
C GLY A 167 -3.55 32.60 8.58
N ARG A 168 -2.72 33.61 8.34
CA ARG A 168 -2.73 34.84 9.14
C ARG A 168 -4.10 35.48 8.96
N ASP A 169 -5.04 35.15 9.85
CA ASP A 169 -6.03 36.13 10.30
C ASP A 169 -5.24 37.21 11.04
N ARG A 170 -4.71 38.15 10.26
CA ARG A 170 -4.32 39.47 10.73
C ARG A 170 -5.33 40.41 10.10
N ASP A 171 -6.50 40.47 10.72
CA ASP A 171 -7.26 41.71 10.76
C ASP A 171 -6.39 42.81 11.40
#